data_AF-A0A8T5LGP3-F1
#
_entry.id   AF-A0A8T5LGP3-F1
#
_cell.length_a   1.000
_cell.length_b   1.000
_cell.length_c   1.000
_cell.angle_alpha   90.00
_cell.angle_beta   90.00
_cell.angle_gamma   90.00
#
_symmetry.space_group_name_H-M   'P 1'
#
loop_
_entity.id
_entity.type
_entity.pdbx_description
1 polymer ?
#
loop_
_entity_poly.entity_id
_entity_poly.type
_entity_poly.pdbx_seq_one_letter_code
_entity_poly.pdbx_strand_id
1 'polypeptide(L)'
;MVWNFEYFIYNLDQMGVVDVILPFVIVFTIVFAALQKSLILGRESKKFNIVIAIVMGLAVVIPHVMGIYPPESDVVEIMNSALPNISLIAVAFIMVMLLLGIIGGELDFAGKSLGGIAAFISIIAVAVIFASSAGWFRITPRWLQWIYDPYTRDIIVAILVFGVIIWFITKDDTKVKNKEKGFMQELSTIWKGPK
;
A
#
# COMPACT_ATOMS: atom_id res chain seq x y z
N MET A 1 9.93 -37.18 -27.79
CA MET A 1 9.12 -36.33 -26.90
C MET A 1 10.04 -35.81 -25.81
N VAL A 2 10.38 -34.52 -25.86
CA VAL A 2 11.10 -33.91 -24.73
C VAL A 2 10.03 -33.66 -23.67
N TRP A 3 10.14 -34.34 -22.54
CA TRP A 3 9.32 -34.05 -21.36
C TRP A 3 9.69 -32.65 -20.88
N ASN A 4 9.01 -31.64 -21.44
CA ASN A 4 9.10 -30.26 -20.98
C ASN A 4 8.22 -30.15 -19.74
N PHE A 5 8.72 -29.46 -18.72
CA PHE A 5 7.97 -29.19 -17.49
C PHE A 5 6.63 -28.50 -17.78
N GLU A 6 6.58 -27.64 -18.79
CA GLU A 6 5.35 -27.01 -19.26
C GLU A 6 4.28 -28.04 -19.68
N TYR A 7 4.68 -29.09 -20.41
CA TYR A 7 3.77 -30.15 -20.81
C TYR A 7 3.27 -30.95 -19.59
N PHE A 8 4.12 -31.18 -18.59
CA PHE A 8 3.70 -31.83 -17.35
C PHE A 8 2.65 -31.00 -16.60
N ILE A 9 2.87 -29.69 -16.44
CA ILE A 9 1.91 -28.78 -15.80
C ILE A 9 0.59 -28.73 -16.58
N TYR A 10 0.65 -28.64 -17.91
CA TYR A 10 -0.54 -28.68 -18.75
C TYR A 10 -1.36 -29.97 -18.56
N ASN A 11 -0.72 -31.13 -18.44
CA ASN A 11 -1.43 -32.38 -18.15
C ASN A 11 -2.09 -32.36 -16.76
N LEU A 12 -1.43 -31.81 -15.74
CA LEU A 12 -2.03 -31.68 -14.40
C LEU A 12 -3.24 -30.75 -14.41
N ASP A 13 -3.17 -29.67 -15.17
CA ASP A 13 -4.27 -28.72 -15.38
C ASP A 13 -5.46 -29.41 -16.07
N GLN A 14 -5.22 -30.14 -17.17
CA GLN A 14 -6.26 -30.91 -17.85
C GLN A 14 -6.88 -32.02 -17.00
N MET A 15 -6.13 -32.58 -16.05
CA MET A 15 -6.65 -33.56 -15.09
C MET A 15 -7.46 -32.91 -13.96
N GLY A 16 -7.57 -31.57 -13.90
CA GLY A 16 -8.24 -30.83 -12.84
C GLY A 16 -7.48 -30.83 -11.50
N VAL A 17 -6.21 -31.25 -11.50
CA VAL A 17 -5.40 -31.32 -10.27
C VAL A 17 -5.11 -29.91 -9.75
N VAL A 18 -4.85 -28.96 -10.65
CA VAL A 18 -4.60 -27.56 -10.32
C VAL A 18 -5.86 -26.92 -9.72
N ASP A 19 -7.02 -27.16 -10.33
CA ASP A 19 -8.32 -26.65 -9.88
C ASP A 19 -8.74 -27.15 -8.49
N VAL A 20 -8.26 -28.32 -8.07
CA VAL A 20 -8.51 -28.86 -6.72
C VAL A 20 -7.46 -28.38 -5.73
N ILE A 21 -6.17 -28.57 -6.05
CA ILE A 21 -5.08 -28.37 -5.08
C ILE A 21 -4.88 -26.90 -4.76
N LEU A 22 -4.93 -26.03 -5.76
CA LEU A 22 -4.61 -24.62 -5.59
C LEU A 22 -5.58 -23.93 -4.62
N PRO A 23 -6.91 -24.00 -4.79
CA PRO A 23 -7.83 -23.43 -3.80
C PRO A 23 -7.81 -24.16 -2.47
N PHE A 24 -7.58 -25.48 -2.45
CA PHE A 24 -7.45 -26.23 -1.20
C PHE A 24 -6.32 -25.70 -0.33
N VAL A 25 -5.14 -25.51 -0.91
CA VAL A 25 -3.97 -25.02 -0.18
C VAL A 25 -4.21 -23.61 0.36
N ILE A 26 -4.88 -22.74 -0.39
CA ILE A 26 -5.19 -21.37 0.05
C ILE A 26 -6.15 -21.41 1.25
N VAL A 27 -7.30 -22.09 1.13
CA VAL A 27 -8.29 -22.17 2.22
C VAL A 27 -7.69 -22.85 3.45
N PHE A 28 -7.01 -23.98 3.27
CA PHE A 28 -6.31 -24.69 4.34
C PHE A 28 -5.34 -23.76 5.08
N THR A 29 -4.49 -23.04 4.34
CA THR A 29 -3.45 -22.18 4.93
C THR A 29 -4.07 -21.02 5.70
N ILE A 30 -5.09 -20.36 5.15
CA ILE A 30 -5.77 -19.24 5.81
C ILE A 30 -6.46 -19.70 7.09
N VAL A 31 -7.25 -20.77 7.03
CA VAL A 31 -7.97 -21.32 8.19
C VAL A 31 -6.98 -21.80 9.25
N PHE A 32 -5.95 -22.54 8.86
CA PHE A 32 -4.91 -23.03 9.76
C PHE A 32 -4.18 -21.86 10.45
N ALA A 33 -3.76 -20.84 9.69
CA ALA A 33 -3.09 -19.67 10.23
C ALA A 33 -3.98 -18.86 11.17
N ALA A 34 -5.27 -18.68 10.83
CA ALA A 34 -6.24 -17.98 11.67
C ALA A 34 -6.47 -18.72 13.00
N LEU A 35 -6.67 -20.04 12.98
CA LEU A 35 -6.82 -20.86 14.19
C LEU A 35 -5.56 -20.84 15.04
N GLN A 36 -4.38 -20.94 14.42
CA GLN A 36 -3.11 -20.93 15.12
C GLN A 36 -2.79 -19.57 15.76
N LYS A 37 -3.14 -18.46 15.09
CA LYS A 37 -2.89 -17.10 15.60
C LYS A 37 -3.89 -16.69 16.67
N SER A 38 -5.14 -17.12 16.55
CA SER A 38 -6.22 -16.78 17.49
C SER A 38 -6.19 -17.61 18.77
N LEU A 39 -5.51 -18.77 18.78
CA LEU A 39 -5.41 -19.66 19.95
C LEU A 39 -6.77 -20.11 20.50
N ILE A 40 -7.82 -20.14 19.67
CA ILE A 40 -9.20 -20.48 20.07
C ILE A 40 -9.29 -21.84 20.76
N LEU A 41 -8.50 -22.82 20.31
CA LEU A 41 -8.47 -24.17 20.86
C LEU A 41 -7.38 -24.38 21.92
N GLY A 42 -6.72 -23.30 22.36
CA GLY A 42 -5.60 -23.34 23.30
C GLY A 42 -4.22 -23.37 22.63
N ARG A 43 -3.16 -23.23 23.44
CA ARG A 43 -1.77 -23.04 22.95
C ARG A 43 -1.15 -24.26 22.28
N GLU A 44 -1.59 -25.46 22.63
CA GLU A 44 -1.05 -26.73 22.10
C GLU A 44 -2.00 -27.44 21.14
N SER A 45 -2.85 -26.67 20.46
CA SER A 45 -3.92 -27.20 19.61
C SER A 45 -3.54 -27.44 18.16
N LYS A 46 -2.23 -27.40 17.81
CA LYS A 46 -1.76 -27.49 16.41
C LYS A 46 -2.36 -28.69 15.65
N LYS A 47 -2.45 -29.86 16.27
CA LYS A 47 -3.02 -31.07 15.66
C LYS A 47 -4.50 -30.87 15.29
N PHE A 48 -5.28 -30.26 16.18
CA PHE A 48 -6.69 -29.94 15.94
C PHE A 48 -6.86 -28.86 14.87
N ASN A 49 -6.01 -27.82 14.90
CA ASN A 49 -6.04 -26.76 13.90
C ASN A 49 -5.79 -27.31 12.49
N ILE A 50 -4.87 -28.27 12.33
CA ILE A 50 -4.63 -28.94 11.04
C ILE A 50 -5.87 -29.71 10.59
N VAL A 51 -6.46 -30.53 11.46
CA VAL A 51 -7.64 -31.33 11.11
C VAL A 51 -8.80 -30.42 10.68
N ILE A 52 -9.08 -29.36 11.44
CA ILE A 52 -10.15 -28.42 11.12
C ILE A 52 -9.86 -27.71 9.80
N ALA A 53 -8.63 -27.26 9.59
CA ALA A 53 -8.26 -26.61 8.33
C ALA A 53 -8.40 -27.54 7.12
N ILE A 54 -8.09 -28.84 7.25
CA ILE A 54 -8.30 -29.82 6.18
C ILE A 54 -9.79 -29.97 5.89
N VAL A 55 -10.61 -30.17 6.94
CA VAL A 55 -12.06 -30.35 6.79
C VAL A 55 -12.68 -29.12 6.13
N MET A 56 -12.33 -27.92 6.59
CA MET A 56 -12.81 -26.66 6.01
C MET A 56 -12.31 -26.47 4.57
N GLY A 57 -11.05 -26.79 4.29
CA GLY A 57 -10.49 -26.73 2.94
C GLY A 57 -11.24 -27.64 1.96
N LEU A 58 -11.47 -28.90 2.33
CA LEU A 58 -12.23 -29.84 1.51
C LEU A 58 -13.71 -29.41 1.38
N ALA A 59 -14.32 -28.90 2.44
CA ALA A 59 -15.71 -28.43 2.44
C ALA A 59 -15.94 -27.24 1.49
N VAL A 60 -14.90 -26.46 1.20
CA VAL A 60 -14.96 -25.35 0.23
C VAL A 60 -14.63 -25.81 -1.19
N VAL A 61 -13.62 -26.67 -1.35
CA VAL A 61 -13.11 -27.06 -2.68
C VAL A 61 -14.01 -28.06 -3.38
N ILE A 62 -14.58 -29.03 -2.66
CA ILE A 62 -15.48 -30.02 -3.27
C ILE A 62 -16.66 -29.32 -3.99
N PRO A 63 -17.42 -28.42 -3.35
CA PRO A 63 -18.53 -27.76 -4.03
C PRO A 63 -18.10 -26.83 -5.17
N HIS A 64 -16.91 -26.23 -5.09
CA HIS A 64 -16.32 -25.44 -6.18
C HIS A 64 -16.08 -26.29 -7.42
N VAL A 65 -15.35 -27.39 -7.27
CA VAL A 65 -14.97 -28.28 -8.38
C VAL A 65 -16.19 -29.01 -8.96
N MET A 66 -17.17 -29.34 -8.12
CA MET A 66 -18.43 -29.96 -8.58
C MET A 66 -19.41 -28.95 -9.19
N GLY A 67 -19.16 -27.64 -9.10
CA GLY A 67 -20.05 -26.61 -9.62
C GLY A 67 -21.42 -26.59 -8.96
N ILE A 68 -21.51 -26.98 -7.68
CA ILE A 68 -22.78 -27.07 -6.94
C ILE A 68 -23.07 -25.82 -6.09
N TYR A 69 -22.18 -24.82 -6.12
CA TYR A 69 -22.45 -23.53 -5.51
C TYR A 69 -23.60 -22.82 -6.23
N PRO A 70 -24.51 -22.14 -5.49
CA PRO A 70 -25.41 -21.17 -6.08
C PRO A 70 -24.63 -20.11 -6.90
N PRO A 71 -25.26 -19.50 -7.92
CA PRO A 71 -24.62 -18.45 -8.71
C PRO A 71 -24.04 -17.34 -7.82
N GLU A 72 -22.83 -16.87 -8.14
CA GLU A 72 -22.11 -15.79 -7.43
C GLU A 72 -21.77 -16.06 -5.95
N SER A 73 -21.95 -17.30 -5.46
CA SER A 73 -21.68 -17.68 -4.07
C SER A 73 -20.47 -18.59 -3.91
N ASP A 74 -19.71 -18.81 -4.99
CA ASP A 74 -18.52 -19.63 -4.96
C ASP A 74 -17.41 -18.95 -4.13
N VAL A 75 -17.06 -19.56 -3.01
CA VAL A 75 -16.08 -19.03 -2.06
C VAL A 75 -14.70 -18.93 -2.70
N VAL A 76 -14.32 -19.86 -3.59
CA VAL A 76 -13.01 -19.84 -4.26
C VAL A 76 -12.94 -18.68 -5.24
N GLU A 77 -14.00 -18.45 -6.01
CA GLU A 77 -14.08 -17.32 -6.95
C GLU A 77 -14.06 -15.97 -6.21
N ILE A 78 -14.82 -15.86 -5.12
CA ILE A 78 -14.80 -14.69 -4.24
C ILE A 78 -13.39 -14.47 -3.66
N MET A 79 -12.71 -15.53 -3.24
CA MET A 79 -11.33 -15.42 -2.75
C MET A 79 -10.36 -14.98 -3.85
N ASN A 80 -10.45 -15.54 -5.05
CA ASN A 80 -9.57 -15.17 -6.17
C ASN A 80 -9.78 -13.72 -6.62
N SER A 81 -10.99 -13.18 -6.46
CA SER A 81 -11.26 -11.76 -6.70
C SER A 81 -10.87 -10.85 -5.52
N ALA A 82 -10.96 -11.34 -4.27
CA ALA A 82 -10.63 -10.55 -3.08
C ALA A 82 -9.13 -10.52 -2.73
N LEU A 83 -8.42 -11.65 -2.88
CA LEU A 83 -7.02 -11.79 -2.45
C LEU A 83 -6.08 -10.78 -3.11
N PRO A 84 -6.11 -10.55 -4.43
CA PRO A 84 -5.25 -9.54 -5.06
C PRO A 84 -5.49 -8.13 -4.49
N ASN A 85 -6.74 -7.79 -4.20
CA ASN A 85 -7.12 -6.50 -3.64
C ASN A 85 -6.61 -6.34 -2.19
N ILE A 86 -6.74 -7.38 -1.37
CA ILE A 86 -6.21 -7.38 0.00
C ILE A 86 -4.69 -7.31 0.00
N SER A 87 -4.02 -8.08 -0.87
CA SER A 87 -2.56 -8.03 -1.03
C SER A 87 -2.08 -6.64 -1.43
N LEU A 88 -2.77 -5.98 -2.36
CA LEU A 88 -2.47 -4.60 -2.77
C LEU A 88 -2.53 -3.63 -1.58
N ILE A 89 -3.59 -3.73 -0.77
CA ILE A 89 -3.76 -2.90 0.44
C ILE A 89 -2.64 -3.20 1.46
N ALA A 90 -2.33 -4.47 1.70
CA ALA A 90 -1.28 -4.87 2.63
C ALA A 90 0.10 -4.32 2.20
N VAL A 91 0.43 -4.40 0.92
CA VAL A 91 1.66 -3.84 0.37
C VAL A 91 1.68 -2.31 0.53
N ALA A 92 0.56 -1.63 0.30
CA ALA A 92 0.45 -0.19 0.51
C ALA A 92 0.74 0.19 1.97
N PHE A 93 0.17 -0.53 2.94
CA PHE A 93 0.47 -0.31 4.37
C PHE A 93 1.94 -0.55 4.70
N ILE A 94 2.54 -1.63 4.18
CA ILE A 94 3.97 -1.91 4.37
C ILE A 94 4.82 -0.75 3.81
N MET A 95 4.50 -0.25 2.62
CA MET A 95 5.22 0.90 2.03
C MET A 95 5.12 2.15 2.89
N VAL A 96 3.92 2.47 3.40
CA VAL A 96 3.75 3.59 4.35
C VAL A 96 4.60 3.37 5.59
N MET A 97 4.54 2.18 6.20
CA MET A 97 5.33 1.87 7.40
C MET A 97 6.84 1.98 7.13
N LEU A 98 7.32 1.55 5.96
CA LEU A 98 8.73 1.68 5.57
C LEU A 98 9.14 3.16 5.41
N LEU A 99 8.31 3.98 4.74
CA LEU A 99 8.59 5.42 4.58
C LEU A 99 8.60 6.14 5.93
N LEU A 100 7.64 5.85 6.81
CA LEU A 100 7.62 6.37 8.17
C LEU A 100 8.85 5.94 8.97
N GLY A 101 9.25 4.66 8.85
CA GLY A 101 10.46 4.13 9.46
C GLY A 101 11.74 4.83 8.99
N ILE A 102 11.84 5.15 7.69
CA ILE A 102 12.99 5.87 7.11
C ILE A 102 13.05 7.32 7.59
N ILE A 103 11.92 7.99 7.76
CA ILE A 103 11.87 9.40 8.21
C ILE A 103 12.36 9.55 9.66
N GLY A 104 12.42 8.46 10.44
CA GLY A 104 13.22 8.38 11.67
C GLY A 104 12.81 9.32 12.80
N GLY A 105 11.65 9.98 12.73
CA GLY A 105 11.20 10.95 13.71
C GLY A 105 10.04 10.42 14.55
N GLU A 106 10.07 10.69 15.85
CA GLU A 106 8.89 10.64 16.72
C GLU A 106 7.76 11.40 16.00
N LEU A 107 6.78 10.65 15.49
CA LEU A 107 5.67 11.20 14.72
C LEU A 107 4.75 11.95 15.69
N ASP A 108 5.09 13.20 15.96
CA ASP A 108 4.17 14.11 16.61
C ASP A 108 3.12 14.55 15.59
N PHE A 109 2.04 13.78 15.51
CA PHE A 109 0.91 13.99 14.60
C PHE A 109 0.20 15.35 14.85
N ALA A 110 0.58 16.09 15.89
CA ALA A 110 0.04 17.41 16.24
C ALA A 110 0.53 18.58 15.34
N GLY A 111 1.17 18.30 14.19
CA GLY A 111 1.26 19.24 13.07
C GLY A 111 2.33 20.34 13.17
N LYS A 112 3.26 20.27 14.13
CA LYS A 112 4.37 21.24 14.25
C LYS A 112 5.75 20.68 13.89
N SER A 113 5.90 19.36 13.72
CA SER A 113 7.18 18.76 13.34
C SER A 113 7.27 18.56 11.81
N LEU A 114 8.45 18.80 11.25
CA LEU A 114 8.77 18.46 9.85
C LEU A 114 8.50 16.98 9.53
N GLY A 115 8.59 16.10 10.54
CA GLY A 115 8.30 14.67 10.42
C GLY A 115 6.82 14.38 10.15
N GLY A 116 5.89 15.10 10.80
CA GLY A 116 4.45 14.92 10.58
C GLY A 116 4.01 15.28 9.16
N ILE A 117 4.60 16.34 8.59
CA ILE A 117 4.34 16.76 7.20
C ILE A 117 4.91 15.72 6.22
N ALA A 118 6.13 15.24 6.44
CA ALA A 118 6.75 14.21 5.60
C ALA A 118 5.97 12.88 5.64
N ALA A 119 5.46 12.48 6.81
CA ALA A 119 4.58 11.33 6.98
C ALA A 119 3.27 11.47 6.19
N PHE A 120 2.62 12.62 6.29
CA PHE A 120 1.38 12.90 5.56
C PHE A 120 1.59 12.88 4.04
N ILE A 121 2.67 13.49 3.54
CA ILE A 121 3.06 13.44 2.13
C ILE A 121 3.32 11.99 1.69
N SER A 122 3.97 11.18 2.52
CA SER A 122 4.26 9.77 2.22
C SER A 122 2.97 8.94 2.08
N ILE A 123 2.00 9.15 2.99
CA ILE A 123 0.69 8.49 2.90
C ILE A 123 -0.04 8.89 1.62
N ILE A 124 -0.06 10.18 1.30
CA ILE A 124 -0.69 10.68 0.05
C ILE A 124 0.01 10.09 -1.18
N ALA A 125 1.35 10.11 -1.21
CA ALA A 125 2.11 9.58 -2.33
C ALA A 125 1.81 8.10 -2.57
N VAL A 126 1.82 7.28 -1.52
CA VAL A 126 1.46 5.86 -1.61
C VAL A 126 0.02 5.69 -2.08
N ALA A 127 -0.93 6.42 -1.49
CA ALA A 127 -2.34 6.36 -1.88
C ALA A 127 -2.55 6.72 -3.37
N VAL A 128 -1.88 7.75 -3.89
CA VAL A 128 -1.94 8.16 -5.29
C VAL A 128 -1.35 7.11 -6.22
N ILE A 129 -0.19 6.53 -5.87
CA ILE A 129 0.46 5.46 -6.65
C ILE A 129 -0.46 4.25 -6.78
N PHE A 130 -1.06 3.80 -5.67
CA PHE A 130 -1.96 2.65 -5.66
C PHE A 130 -3.29 2.94 -6.34
N ALA A 131 -3.88 4.13 -6.14
CA ALA A 131 -5.09 4.54 -6.87
C ALA A 131 -4.85 4.61 -8.39
N SER A 132 -3.65 5.06 -8.80
CA SER A 132 -3.23 5.05 -10.21
C SER A 132 -3.07 3.65 -10.75
N SER A 133 -2.41 2.77 -10.00
CA SER A 133 -2.19 1.38 -10.38
C SER A 133 -3.49 0.57 -10.44
N ALA A 134 -4.43 0.83 -9.52
CA ALA A 134 -5.77 0.22 -9.51
C ALA A 134 -6.68 0.74 -10.63
N GLY A 135 -6.21 1.73 -11.42
CA GLY A 135 -7.00 2.32 -12.49
C GLY A 135 -8.21 3.10 -12.00
N TRP A 136 -8.26 3.52 -10.72
CA TRP A 136 -9.36 4.35 -10.18
C TRP A 136 -9.58 5.63 -10.98
N PHE A 137 -8.50 6.12 -11.56
CA PHE A 137 -8.56 7.32 -12.37
C PHE A 137 -8.84 7.06 -13.87
N ARG A 138 -9.13 5.80 -14.29
CA ARG A 138 -9.60 5.48 -15.66
C ARG A 138 -10.96 6.10 -15.95
N ILE A 139 -11.81 6.26 -14.94
CA ILE A 139 -13.08 7.01 -15.04
C ILE A 139 -12.78 8.45 -14.61
N THR A 140 -11.94 9.13 -15.37
CA THR A 140 -11.74 10.57 -15.17
C THR A 140 -12.89 11.30 -15.83
N PRO A 141 -13.64 12.15 -15.10
CA PRO A 141 -14.64 13.00 -15.72
C PRO A 141 -13.97 13.87 -16.79
N ARG A 142 -14.67 14.18 -17.89
CA ARG A 142 -14.11 14.75 -19.14
C ARG A 142 -13.14 15.93 -18.93
N TRP A 143 -13.37 16.74 -17.90
CA TRP A 143 -12.56 17.88 -17.49
C TRP A 143 -11.23 17.53 -16.80
N LEU A 144 -10.95 16.25 -16.54
CA LEU A 144 -9.72 15.73 -15.91
C LEU A 144 -8.95 14.76 -16.82
N GLN A 145 -9.46 14.51 -18.04
CA GLN A 145 -8.81 13.64 -19.04
C GLN A 145 -7.48 14.22 -19.56
N TRP A 146 -7.29 15.53 -19.46
CA TRP A 146 -6.03 16.21 -19.85
C TRP A 146 -4.83 15.77 -19.00
N ILE A 147 -5.03 15.22 -17.80
CA ILE A 147 -3.96 14.68 -16.95
C ILE A 147 -3.48 13.29 -17.43
N TYR A 148 -4.26 12.61 -18.27
CA TYR A 148 -3.93 11.28 -18.82
C TYR A 148 -3.04 11.32 -20.04
N ASP A 149 -2.92 12.47 -20.69
CA ASP A 149 -1.99 12.64 -21.81
C ASP A 149 -0.55 12.59 -21.27
N PRO A 150 0.29 11.62 -21.72
CA PRO A 150 1.67 11.48 -21.27
C PRO A 150 2.46 12.79 -21.36
N TYR A 151 2.26 13.57 -22.42
CA TYR A 151 2.98 14.82 -22.65
C TYR A 151 2.58 15.89 -21.63
N THR A 152 1.29 16.00 -21.34
CA THR A 152 0.77 16.99 -20.38
C THR A 152 1.18 16.62 -18.95
N ARG A 153 1.12 15.32 -18.61
CA ARG A 153 1.56 14.80 -17.31
C ARG A 153 3.04 15.12 -17.06
N ASP A 154 3.90 14.87 -18.04
CA ASP A 154 5.34 15.06 -17.89
C ASP A 154 5.71 16.54 -17.75
N ILE A 155 5.02 17.43 -18.48
CA ILE A 155 5.19 18.89 -18.34
C ILE A 155 4.74 19.37 -16.95
N ILE A 156 3.61 18.87 -16.43
CA ILE A 156 3.12 19.25 -15.10
C ILE A 156 4.09 18.78 -14.01
N VAL A 157 4.58 17.55 -14.11
CA VAL A 157 5.58 17.01 -13.17
C VAL A 157 6.86 17.84 -13.24
N ALA A 158 7.33 18.21 -14.43
CA ALA A 158 8.49 19.08 -14.59
C ALA A 158 8.27 20.45 -13.93
N ILE A 159 7.12 21.11 -14.18
CA ILE A 159 6.77 22.40 -13.57
C ILE A 159 6.68 22.28 -12.04
N LEU A 160 6.09 21.21 -11.52
CA LEU A 160 5.93 20.98 -10.09
C LEU A 160 7.28 20.77 -9.41
N VAL A 161 8.14 19.91 -9.98
CA VAL A 161 9.51 19.71 -9.49
C VAL A 161 10.29 21.02 -9.53
N PHE A 162 10.18 21.77 -10.62
CA PHE A 162 10.85 23.06 -10.76
C PHE A 162 10.34 24.09 -9.74
N GLY A 163 9.03 24.12 -9.49
CA GLY A 163 8.42 24.97 -8.47
C GLY A 163 8.84 24.61 -7.05
N VAL A 164 8.96 23.31 -6.74
CA VAL A 164 9.50 22.84 -5.45
C VAL A 164 10.97 23.22 -5.30
N ILE A 165 11.78 23.10 -6.36
CA ILE A 165 13.18 23.53 -6.35
C ILE A 165 13.29 25.03 -6.11
N ILE A 166 12.53 25.86 -6.84
CA ILE A 166 12.51 27.32 -6.64
C ILE A 166 12.08 27.66 -5.22
N TRP A 167 10.99 27.05 -4.73
CA TRP A 167 10.50 27.27 -3.37
C TRP A 167 11.55 26.89 -2.33
N PHE A 168 12.26 25.78 -2.53
CA PHE A 168 13.33 25.33 -1.65
C PHE A 168 14.52 26.31 -1.66
N ILE A 169 14.97 26.74 -2.84
CA ILE A 169 16.08 27.70 -3.00
C ILE A 169 15.72 29.07 -2.41
N THR A 170 14.48 29.53 -2.59
CA THR A 170 14.06 30.89 -2.17
C THR A 170 13.78 30.98 -0.67
N LYS A 171 13.68 29.85 0.05
CA LYS A 171 13.28 29.81 1.46
C LYS A 171 14.32 30.39 2.42
N ASP A 172 15.60 30.44 2.03
CA ASP A 172 16.70 30.77 2.95
C ASP A 172 16.91 32.28 3.20
N ASP A 173 16.33 33.16 2.37
CA ASP A 173 16.60 34.62 2.47
C ASP A 173 15.76 35.36 3.53
N THR A 174 14.72 34.75 4.08
CA THR A 174 13.81 35.45 5.02
C THR A 174 14.30 35.47 6.47
N LYS A 175 15.15 34.52 6.89
CA LYS A 175 15.69 34.51 8.27
C LYS A 175 16.88 35.46 8.46
N VAL A 176 17.65 35.74 7.41
CA VAL A 176 18.85 36.60 7.49
C VAL A 176 18.45 38.08 7.62
N LYS A 177 17.44 38.53 6.87
CA LYS A 177 16.96 39.94 6.89
C LYS A 177 16.35 40.38 8.22
N ASN A 178 15.80 39.47 9.03
CA ASN A 178 15.26 39.82 10.35
C ASN A 178 16.35 39.96 11.43
N LYS A 179 17.48 39.26 11.30
CA LYS A 179 18.61 39.35 12.24
C LYS A 179 19.40 40.64 12.06
N GLU A 180 19.63 41.08 10.82
CA GLU A 180 20.32 42.36 10.54
C GLU A 180 19.51 43.58 10.99
N LYS A 181 18.18 43.56 10.84
CA LYS A 181 17.32 44.66 11.32
C LYS A 181 17.32 44.78 12.85
N GLY A 182 17.36 43.66 13.57
CA GLY A 182 17.47 43.65 15.03
C GLY A 182 18.83 44.16 15.52
N PHE A 183 19.92 43.73 14.87
CA PHE A 183 21.28 44.17 15.22
C PHE A 183 21.51 45.67 14.95
N MET A 184 21.00 46.19 13.84
CA MET A 184 21.03 47.63 13.52
C MET A 184 20.20 48.46 14.51
N GLN A 185 19.06 47.93 14.98
CA GLN A 185 18.25 48.58 16.01
C GLN A 185 18.95 48.62 17.37
N GLU A 186 19.57 47.51 17.81
CA GLU A 186 20.35 47.46 19.05
C GLU A 186 21.56 48.41 19.03
N LEU A 187 22.30 48.45 17.92
CA LEU A 187 23.41 49.41 17.72
C LEU A 187 22.92 50.86 17.78
N SER A 188 21.78 51.17 17.19
CA SER A 188 21.21 52.52 17.22
C SER A 188 20.77 52.96 18.62
N THR A 189 20.32 52.02 19.45
CA THR A 189 19.94 52.28 20.84
C THR A 189 21.13 52.46 21.77
N ILE A 190 22.26 51.81 21.51
CA ILE A 190 23.51 52.00 22.28
C ILE A 190 24.16 53.35 21.94
N TRP A 191 24.08 53.78 20.68
CA TRP A 191 24.67 55.05 20.24
C TRP A 191 23.86 56.29 20.66
N LYS A 192 22.53 56.14 20.84
CA LYS A 192 21.69 57.15 21.50
C LYS A 192 21.76 56.94 23.02
N GLY A 193 22.86 57.39 23.62
CA GLY A 193 23.12 57.28 25.05
C GLY A 193 21.96 57.78 25.94
N PRO A 194 21.89 57.29 27.20
CA PRO A 194 20.81 57.62 28.12
C PRO A 194 20.80 59.14 28.37
N LYS A 195 19.60 59.73 28.27
CA LYS A 195 19.36 61.12 28.66
C LYS A 195 19.67 61.34 30.13
#